data_AF-A0A7X5JAK1-F1
#
_entry.id   AF-A0A7X5JAK1-F1
#
_cell.length_a   1.000
_cell.length_b   1.000
_cell.length_c   1.000
_cell.angle_alpha   90.00
_cell.angle_beta   90.00
_cell.angle_gamma   90.00
#
_symmetry.space_group_name_H-M   'P 1'
#
loop_
_entity.id
_entity.type
_entity.pdbx_description
1 polymer ?
#
loop_
_entity_poly.entity_id
_entity_poly.type
_entity_poly.pdbx_seq_one_letter_code
_entity_poly.pdbx_strand_id
1 'polypeptide(L)'
;MPFYHLYEFNHAAMAPFRAAADATRLYFQNPFNPLTHTQMGRQIAAACEVMERTTRRYGKPEFGLPDTVVGGVRVPVRERVVWGRPFCNLIHFERALERPRRDPKVLIVAPMSGHYATLLRGTVEAMMPRADVYITDWIDARMVPLAEGKFDLDDYIDYIISMIHFLGPDTHVVAVCQPSVPVLAAVAVMETRNDPYAPSTMTLMGGPIDTRVAPTAVNDLAMSKGIDWFRRNVIMTVPFPHPGVMREVYPGFLQLSGFMSMNLDRHLIAHRDFFQHLVKGDGDSAEKHREFYDEYLAVMDLTAEFYLQTVETVFIDHSLPRGTMRHGDTPVDCSAIRNTALLTVEGEKDDITGRGQTRAAHDLCTSLPEDMKAHYEQPNVGHYGVFNGSRFRAEIAPRMIDFILTHSQDNRARVARAAAAAASPSGPAALAPAPAPAPATTAPAAAAPDQPARPARAAKGDPLDRILLASPQGVADDLKAITGVGPKLEKALNGAGIFHYWQIAGLTAAQIEELDARLDFRGRIARDNWIEQARRLAETVG
;
A
#
# COMPACT_ATOMS: atom_id res chain seq x y z
N MET A 1 2.01 -7.76 -38.86
CA MET A 1 1.56 -8.64 -37.77
C MET A 1 1.51 -7.77 -36.50
N PRO A 2 0.34 -7.63 -35.84
CA PRO A 2 0.24 -6.85 -34.60
C PRO A 2 1.25 -7.35 -33.55
N PHE A 3 1.80 -6.48 -32.72
CA PHE A 3 2.91 -6.83 -31.80
C PHE A 3 2.60 -8.03 -30.90
N TYR A 4 1.35 -8.14 -30.40
CA TYR A 4 0.90 -9.29 -29.64
C TYR A 4 1.04 -10.61 -30.42
N HIS A 5 0.67 -10.64 -31.71
CA HIS A 5 0.84 -11.84 -32.53
C HIS A 5 2.31 -12.21 -32.72
N LEU A 6 3.20 -11.21 -32.85
CA LEU A 6 4.64 -11.45 -32.93
C LEU A 6 5.19 -12.01 -31.61
N TYR A 7 4.73 -11.49 -30.47
CA TYR A 7 5.07 -11.96 -29.14
C TYR A 7 4.66 -13.42 -28.93
N GLU A 8 3.43 -13.79 -29.29
CA GLU A 8 2.92 -15.16 -29.22
C GLU A 8 3.66 -16.09 -30.18
N PHE A 9 3.94 -15.64 -31.41
CA PHE A 9 4.72 -16.41 -32.38
C PHE A 9 6.15 -16.67 -31.88
N ASN A 10 6.80 -15.67 -31.29
CA ASN A 10 8.14 -15.83 -30.72
C ASN A 10 8.13 -16.84 -29.57
N HIS A 11 7.14 -16.75 -28.67
CA HIS A 11 6.98 -17.72 -27.58
C HIS A 11 6.73 -19.14 -28.08
N ALA A 12 5.92 -19.31 -29.12
CA ALA A 12 5.68 -20.61 -29.74
C ALA A 12 6.96 -21.15 -30.41
N ALA A 13 7.70 -20.29 -31.12
CA ALA A 13 8.96 -20.67 -31.78
C ALA A 13 10.05 -21.07 -30.78
N MET A 14 10.05 -20.53 -29.56
CA MET A 14 10.99 -20.90 -28.49
C MET A 14 10.62 -22.20 -27.77
N ALA A 15 9.41 -22.74 -27.96
CA ALA A 15 8.95 -23.92 -27.22
C ALA A 15 9.86 -25.17 -27.39
N PRO A 16 10.34 -25.52 -28.61
CA PRO A 16 11.25 -26.67 -28.77
C PRO A 16 12.60 -26.46 -28.07
N PHE A 17 13.12 -25.23 -28.09
CA PHE A 17 14.39 -24.89 -27.42
C PHE A 17 14.25 -24.97 -25.90
N ARG A 18 13.12 -24.53 -25.34
CA ARG A 18 12.80 -24.70 -23.91
C ARG A 18 12.72 -26.18 -23.52
N ALA A 19 12.00 -26.99 -24.30
CA ALA A 19 11.91 -28.43 -24.04
C ALA A 19 13.29 -29.12 -24.07
N ALA A 20 14.16 -28.73 -25.00
CA ALA A 20 15.54 -29.21 -25.04
C ALA A 20 16.38 -28.73 -23.83
N ALA A 21 16.20 -27.47 -23.40
CA ALA A 21 16.82 -26.92 -22.19
C ALA A 21 16.42 -27.71 -20.95
N ASP A 22 15.13 -27.97 -20.78
CA ASP A 22 14.59 -28.72 -19.64
C ASP A 22 15.08 -30.16 -19.62
N ALA A 23 15.06 -30.85 -20.76
CA ALA A 23 15.59 -32.21 -20.87
C ALA A 23 17.09 -32.25 -20.52
N THR A 24 17.86 -31.28 -21.02
CA THR A 24 19.30 -31.15 -20.71
C THR A 24 19.53 -30.86 -19.23
N ARG A 25 18.74 -29.94 -18.65
CA ARG A 25 18.80 -29.60 -17.23
C ARG A 25 18.49 -30.82 -16.37
N LEU A 26 17.43 -31.56 -16.67
CA LEU A 26 17.05 -32.78 -15.95
C LEU A 26 18.17 -33.83 -16.02
N TYR A 27 18.79 -34.01 -17.19
CA TYR A 27 19.92 -34.91 -17.37
C TYR A 27 21.11 -34.54 -16.49
N PHE A 28 21.49 -33.26 -16.46
CA PHE A 28 22.63 -32.77 -15.66
C PHE A 28 22.31 -32.55 -14.17
N GLN A 29 21.04 -32.66 -13.76
CA GLN A 29 20.63 -32.63 -12.35
C GLN A 29 20.34 -34.02 -11.77
N ASN A 30 20.28 -35.06 -12.61
CA ASN A 30 20.03 -36.42 -12.16
C ASN A 30 21.18 -36.93 -11.27
N PRO A 31 20.93 -37.31 -9.99
CA PRO A 31 21.97 -37.81 -9.08
C PRO A 31 22.71 -39.07 -9.59
N PHE A 32 22.09 -39.83 -10.50
CA PHE A 32 22.70 -41.01 -11.11
C PHE A 32 23.64 -40.68 -12.28
N ASN A 33 23.74 -39.41 -12.69
CA ASN A 33 24.65 -38.96 -13.74
C ASN A 33 25.97 -38.47 -13.11
N PRO A 34 27.12 -39.11 -13.38
CA PRO A 34 28.41 -38.69 -12.83
C PRO A 34 28.79 -37.24 -13.20
N LEU A 35 28.30 -36.74 -14.35
CA LEU A 35 28.59 -35.38 -14.81
C LEU A 35 27.92 -34.31 -13.93
N THR A 36 26.84 -34.63 -13.22
CA THR A 36 26.12 -33.71 -12.31
C THR A 36 27.03 -33.14 -11.23
N HIS A 37 27.97 -33.93 -10.74
CA HIS A 37 28.89 -33.51 -9.68
C HIS A 37 30.12 -32.75 -10.22
N THR A 38 30.27 -32.63 -11.54
CA THR A 38 31.37 -31.88 -12.16
C THR A 38 31.05 -30.39 -12.27
N GLN A 39 32.08 -29.55 -12.32
CA GLN A 39 31.92 -28.10 -12.54
C GLN A 39 31.25 -27.82 -13.90
N MET A 40 31.62 -28.56 -14.93
CA MET A 40 31.05 -28.45 -16.28
C MET A 40 29.56 -28.80 -16.30
N GLY A 41 29.16 -29.91 -15.67
CA GLY A 41 27.74 -30.30 -15.60
C GLY A 41 26.88 -29.28 -14.84
N ARG A 42 27.39 -28.73 -13.73
CA ARG A 42 26.71 -27.65 -13.01
C ARG A 42 26.56 -26.38 -13.85
N GLN A 43 27.59 -26.00 -14.60
CA GLN A 43 27.54 -24.82 -15.48
C GLN A 43 26.54 -25.00 -16.63
N ILE A 44 26.49 -26.18 -17.24
CA ILE A 44 25.52 -26.50 -18.31
C ILE A 44 24.09 -26.47 -17.76
N ALA A 45 23.85 -27.08 -16.59
CA ALA A 45 22.54 -27.05 -15.94
C ALA A 45 22.10 -25.62 -15.61
N ALA A 46 23.00 -24.79 -15.09
CA ALA A 46 22.72 -23.39 -14.80
C ALA A 46 22.44 -22.57 -16.07
N ALA A 47 23.19 -22.78 -17.15
CA ALA A 47 22.94 -22.12 -18.43
C ALA A 47 21.59 -22.50 -19.04
N CYS A 48 21.22 -23.79 -18.97
CA CYS A 48 19.90 -24.27 -19.40
C CYS A 48 18.78 -23.69 -18.54
N GLU A 49 18.98 -23.58 -17.22
CA GLU A 49 18.02 -22.94 -16.32
C GLU A 49 17.83 -21.45 -16.65
N VAL A 50 18.89 -20.72 -16.94
CA VAL A 50 18.79 -19.31 -17.36
C VAL A 50 18.03 -19.20 -18.68
N MET A 51 18.34 -20.05 -19.67
CA MET A 51 17.64 -20.06 -20.96
C MET A 51 16.15 -20.40 -20.81
N GLU A 52 15.79 -21.38 -19.99
CA GLU A 52 14.41 -21.73 -19.68
C GLU A 52 13.69 -20.55 -19.00
N ARG A 53 14.22 -20.04 -17.89
CA ARG A 53 13.60 -18.96 -17.12
C ARG A 53 13.42 -17.67 -17.92
N THR A 54 14.34 -17.36 -18.83
CA THR A 54 14.28 -16.14 -19.66
C THR A 54 13.31 -16.26 -20.82
N THR A 55 12.97 -17.48 -21.25
CA THR A 55 12.09 -17.70 -22.40
C THR A 55 10.73 -18.25 -22.00
N ARG A 56 10.55 -18.76 -20.78
CA ARG A 56 9.29 -19.38 -20.34
C ARG A 56 8.16 -18.36 -20.21
N ARG A 57 6.93 -18.87 -20.30
CA ARG A 57 5.72 -18.15 -19.92
C ARG A 57 5.38 -18.50 -18.47
N TYR A 58 5.22 -17.49 -17.65
CA TYR A 58 4.86 -17.65 -16.24
C TYR A 58 3.33 -17.74 -16.16
N GLY A 59 2.84 -18.94 -15.82
CA GLY A 59 1.42 -19.16 -15.56
C GLY A 59 1.00 -18.61 -14.21
N LYS A 60 -0.31 -18.61 -13.94
CA LYS A 60 -0.86 -18.23 -12.64
C LYS A 60 -0.27 -19.12 -11.52
N PRO A 61 0.38 -18.55 -10.49
CA PRO A 61 0.86 -19.30 -9.34
C PRO A 61 -0.30 -19.86 -8.51
N GLU A 62 0.00 -20.83 -7.65
CA GLU A 62 -0.91 -21.26 -6.59
C GLU A 62 -0.68 -20.43 -5.32
N PHE A 63 -1.70 -20.27 -4.46
CA PHE A 63 -1.48 -19.69 -3.13
C PHE A 63 -0.61 -20.60 -2.27
N GLY A 64 -0.80 -21.92 -2.35
CA GLY A 64 0.11 -22.87 -1.70
C GLY A 64 0.13 -22.73 -0.17
N LEU A 65 -1.05 -22.51 0.43
CA LEU A 65 -1.23 -22.34 1.88
C LEU A 65 -1.93 -23.59 2.46
N PRO A 66 -1.20 -24.69 2.74
CA PRO A 66 -1.80 -25.96 3.13
C PRO A 66 -2.33 -25.99 4.57
N ASP A 67 -1.82 -25.11 5.44
CA ASP A 67 -2.20 -25.02 6.84
C ASP A 67 -2.05 -23.61 7.41
N THR A 68 -2.69 -23.38 8.56
CA THR A 68 -2.55 -22.16 9.34
C THR A 68 -2.62 -22.48 10.84
N VAL A 69 -2.41 -21.49 11.71
CA VAL A 69 -2.48 -21.68 13.17
C VAL A 69 -3.70 -20.95 13.72
N VAL A 70 -4.65 -21.69 14.30
CA VAL A 70 -5.85 -21.14 14.93
C VAL A 70 -5.86 -21.55 16.40
N GLY A 71 -5.87 -20.56 17.31
CA GLY A 71 -5.88 -20.84 18.75
C GLY A 71 -4.67 -21.63 19.24
N GLY A 72 -3.51 -21.51 18.58
CA GLY A 72 -2.28 -22.24 18.91
C GLY A 72 -2.20 -23.65 18.32
N VAL A 73 -3.21 -24.10 17.57
CA VAL A 73 -3.24 -25.42 16.92
C VAL A 73 -3.09 -25.25 15.41
N ARG A 74 -2.23 -26.07 14.79
CA ARG A 74 -2.09 -26.14 13.34
C ARG A 74 -3.31 -26.84 12.74
N VAL A 75 -3.97 -26.20 11.79
CA VAL A 75 -5.17 -26.70 11.13
C VAL A 75 -4.98 -26.67 9.60
N PRO A 76 -5.42 -27.72 8.88
CA PRO A 76 -5.38 -27.71 7.41
C PRO A 76 -6.25 -26.59 6.83
N VAL A 77 -5.83 -26.05 5.69
CA VAL A 77 -6.54 -25.03 4.92
C VAL A 77 -6.91 -25.59 3.55
N ARG A 78 -8.11 -25.26 3.06
CA ARG A 78 -8.59 -25.63 1.72
C ARG A 78 -9.05 -24.40 0.98
N GLU A 79 -8.50 -24.20 -0.22
CA GLU A 79 -8.94 -23.16 -1.14
C GLU A 79 -10.25 -23.61 -1.81
N ARG A 80 -11.29 -22.77 -1.73
CA ARG A 80 -12.59 -23.02 -2.38
C ARG A 80 -13.07 -21.78 -3.11
N VAL A 81 -13.43 -21.92 -4.38
CA VAL A 81 -14.19 -20.87 -5.07
C VAL A 81 -15.63 -20.93 -4.56
N VAL A 82 -16.06 -19.89 -3.85
CA VAL A 82 -17.39 -19.82 -3.22
C VAL A 82 -18.36 -18.91 -3.96
N TRP A 83 -17.83 -18.03 -4.82
CA TRP A 83 -18.59 -17.16 -5.71
C TRP A 83 -17.78 -16.94 -6.98
N GLY A 84 -18.44 -16.75 -8.12
CA GLY A 84 -17.76 -16.52 -9.39
C GLY A 84 -18.63 -15.80 -10.41
N ARG A 85 -17.98 -14.94 -11.18
CA ARG A 85 -18.48 -14.27 -12.40
C ARG A 85 -17.36 -14.30 -13.46
N PRO A 86 -17.65 -14.01 -14.74
CA PRO A 86 -16.68 -14.25 -15.83
C PRO A 86 -15.28 -13.65 -15.62
N PHE A 87 -15.17 -12.51 -14.94
CA PHE A 87 -13.90 -11.82 -14.71
C PHE A 87 -13.28 -12.05 -13.32
N CYS A 88 -13.95 -12.75 -12.40
CA CYS A 88 -13.45 -12.89 -11.03
C CYS A 88 -14.05 -14.09 -10.30
N ASN A 89 -13.19 -14.82 -9.59
CA ASN A 89 -13.58 -15.78 -8.56
C ASN A 89 -13.36 -15.18 -7.17
N LEU A 90 -14.22 -15.55 -6.22
CA LEU A 90 -13.99 -15.32 -4.80
C LEU A 90 -13.48 -16.62 -4.18
N ILE A 91 -12.23 -16.62 -3.73
CA ILE A 91 -11.62 -17.78 -3.07
C ILE A 91 -11.76 -17.63 -1.56
N HIS A 92 -12.32 -18.63 -0.92
CA HIS A 92 -12.36 -18.82 0.53
C HIS A 92 -11.24 -19.75 0.97
N PHE A 93 -10.48 -19.34 2.00
CA PHE A 93 -9.49 -20.19 2.65
C PHE A 93 -10.14 -20.89 3.85
N GLU A 94 -10.81 -21.99 3.57
CA GLU A 94 -11.55 -22.75 4.58
C GLU A 94 -10.58 -23.45 5.53
N ARG A 95 -10.63 -23.05 6.80
CA ARG A 95 -9.86 -23.66 7.88
C ARG A 95 -10.62 -24.89 8.40
N ALA A 96 -9.99 -26.07 8.36
CA ALA A 96 -10.59 -27.32 8.82
C ALA A 96 -10.62 -27.39 10.36
N LEU A 97 -11.58 -26.68 10.97
CA LEU A 97 -11.74 -26.59 12.42
C LEU A 97 -12.66 -27.70 12.95
N GLU A 98 -12.29 -28.30 14.10
CA GLU A 98 -13.14 -29.28 14.78
C GLU A 98 -14.44 -28.66 15.33
N ARG A 99 -14.39 -27.37 15.67
CA ARG A 99 -15.54 -26.60 16.17
C ARG A 99 -15.65 -25.28 15.39
N PRO A 100 -16.87 -24.88 14.99
CA PRO A 100 -17.08 -23.58 14.36
C PRO A 100 -16.60 -22.44 15.25
N ARG A 101 -15.87 -21.49 14.65
CA ARG A 101 -15.48 -20.23 15.28
C ARG A 101 -16.18 -19.08 14.58
N ARG A 102 -16.59 -18.08 15.35
CA ARG A 102 -17.12 -16.81 14.82
C ARG A 102 -15.99 -15.80 14.68
N ASP A 103 -15.05 -16.10 13.79
CA ASP A 103 -14.01 -15.14 13.43
C ASP A 103 -14.58 -14.17 12.37
N PRO A 104 -14.10 -12.91 12.31
CA PRO A 104 -14.62 -11.90 11.37
C PRO A 104 -14.40 -12.32 9.91
N LYS A 105 -15.42 -12.09 9.06
CA LYS A 105 -15.34 -12.32 7.61
C LYS A 105 -14.57 -11.19 6.95
N VAL A 106 -13.44 -11.50 6.34
CA VAL A 106 -12.56 -10.51 5.69
C VAL A 106 -12.51 -10.76 4.20
N LEU A 107 -13.01 -9.80 3.42
CA LEU A 107 -12.89 -9.75 1.96
C LEU A 107 -11.63 -8.94 1.60
N ILE A 108 -10.60 -9.61 1.11
CA ILE A 108 -9.41 -8.99 0.55
C ILE A 108 -9.65 -8.75 -0.95
N VAL A 109 -9.64 -7.49 -1.37
CA VAL A 109 -9.75 -7.10 -2.77
C VAL A 109 -8.34 -6.90 -3.32
N ALA A 110 -7.89 -7.90 -4.08
CA ALA A 110 -6.59 -7.92 -4.72
C ALA A 110 -6.54 -6.96 -5.93
N PRO A 111 -5.39 -6.31 -6.19
CA PRO A 111 -5.24 -5.42 -7.32
C PRO A 111 -5.31 -6.18 -8.65
N MET A 112 -5.91 -5.54 -9.65
CA MET A 112 -5.91 -6.00 -11.04
C MET A 112 -4.82 -5.24 -11.83
N SER A 113 -3.66 -4.99 -11.23
CA SER A 113 -2.52 -4.27 -11.83
C SER A 113 -1.59 -5.18 -12.64
N GLY A 114 -2.20 -6.05 -13.45
CA GLY A 114 -1.48 -6.97 -14.33
C GLY A 114 -0.91 -8.22 -13.67
N HIS A 115 -1.23 -8.49 -12.40
CA HIS A 115 -0.72 -9.65 -11.66
C HIS A 115 -1.85 -10.41 -10.94
N TYR A 116 -1.59 -11.67 -10.60
CA TYR A 116 -2.55 -12.51 -9.90
C TYR A 116 -2.64 -12.19 -8.40
N ALA A 117 -3.77 -12.55 -7.79
CA ALA A 117 -4.05 -12.33 -6.36
C ALA A 117 -3.04 -13.00 -5.41
N THR A 118 -2.25 -13.95 -5.93
CA THR A 118 -1.22 -14.68 -5.19
C THR A 118 -0.07 -13.77 -4.72
N LEU A 119 0.12 -12.57 -5.29
CA LEU A 119 1.00 -11.55 -4.70
C LEU A 119 0.63 -11.18 -3.26
N LEU A 120 -0.64 -11.38 -2.88
CA LEU A 120 -1.14 -11.21 -1.53
C LEU A 120 -1.13 -12.51 -0.71
N ARG A 121 -0.38 -13.55 -1.13
CA ARG A 121 -0.21 -14.82 -0.38
C ARG A 121 0.19 -14.55 1.08
N GLY A 122 1.18 -13.69 1.29
CA GLY A 122 1.62 -13.31 2.64
C GLY A 122 0.56 -12.51 3.41
N THR A 123 -0.30 -11.75 2.72
CA THR A 123 -1.44 -11.05 3.31
C THR A 123 -2.48 -12.06 3.82
N VAL A 124 -2.87 -13.02 2.97
CA VAL A 124 -3.80 -14.10 3.33
C VAL A 124 -3.25 -14.90 4.51
N GLU A 125 -1.99 -15.35 4.42
CA GLU A 125 -1.31 -16.13 5.45
C GLU A 125 -1.34 -15.43 6.81
N ALA A 126 -1.07 -14.12 6.86
CA ALA A 126 -1.05 -13.35 8.09
C ALA A 126 -2.44 -13.15 8.74
N MET A 127 -3.49 -13.12 7.92
CA MET A 127 -4.86 -12.82 8.37
C MET A 127 -5.61 -14.08 8.82
N MET A 128 -5.36 -15.23 8.18
CA MET A 128 -6.03 -16.52 8.46
C MET A 128 -6.05 -16.97 9.93
N PRO A 129 -5.01 -16.73 10.76
CA PRO A 129 -5.03 -17.09 12.18
C PRO A 129 -6.17 -16.47 12.98
N ARG A 130 -6.70 -15.31 12.54
CA ARG A 130 -7.65 -14.48 13.31
C ARG A 130 -8.88 -14.04 12.54
N ALA A 131 -8.97 -14.37 11.25
CA ALA A 131 -10.09 -14.01 10.38
C ALA A 131 -10.52 -15.19 9.51
N ASP A 132 -11.77 -15.13 9.05
CA ASP A 132 -12.28 -15.98 7.96
C ASP A 132 -12.03 -15.26 6.63
N VAL A 133 -11.06 -15.73 5.85
CA VAL A 133 -10.44 -14.96 4.76
C VAL A 133 -11.00 -15.35 3.41
N TYR A 134 -11.43 -14.34 2.66
CA TYR A 134 -11.88 -14.42 1.28
C TYR A 134 -11.04 -13.47 0.44
N ILE A 135 -10.63 -13.86 -0.76
CA ILE A 135 -9.85 -12.99 -1.67
C ILE A 135 -10.44 -12.98 -3.07
N THR A 136 -10.49 -11.80 -3.69
CA THR A 136 -10.84 -11.66 -5.11
C THR A 136 -9.70 -12.18 -5.97
N ASP A 137 -10.02 -13.04 -6.92
CA ASP A 137 -9.09 -13.67 -7.83
C ASP A 137 -9.52 -13.38 -9.27
N TRP A 138 -8.97 -12.29 -9.81
CA TRP A 138 -9.30 -11.78 -11.13
C TRP A 138 -8.80 -12.72 -12.24
N ILE A 139 -9.62 -12.86 -13.29
CA ILE A 139 -9.33 -13.71 -14.44
C ILE A 139 -8.58 -12.90 -15.48
N ASP A 140 -7.51 -13.49 -16.04
CA ASP A 140 -6.76 -12.93 -17.17
C ASP A 140 -7.70 -12.64 -18.36
N ALA A 141 -7.78 -11.38 -18.79
CA ALA A 141 -8.81 -10.94 -19.74
C ALA A 141 -8.73 -11.68 -21.08
N ARG A 142 -7.55 -12.16 -21.50
CA ARG A 142 -7.41 -12.97 -22.71
C ARG A 142 -8.07 -14.34 -22.61
N MET A 143 -8.37 -14.80 -21.40
CA MET A 143 -9.07 -16.06 -21.13
C MET A 143 -10.59 -15.89 -21.04
N VAL A 144 -11.10 -14.65 -21.10
CA VAL A 144 -12.54 -14.36 -21.01
C VAL A 144 -13.13 -14.13 -22.41
N PRO A 145 -14.03 -15.01 -22.91
CA PRO A 145 -14.67 -14.86 -24.21
C PRO A 145 -15.40 -13.51 -24.37
N LEU A 146 -15.52 -13.02 -25.61
CA LEU A 146 -16.26 -11.77 -25.89
C LEU A 146 -17.76 -11.88 -25.56
N ALA A 147 -18.31 -13.09 -25.65
CA ALA A 147 -19.71 -13.35 -25.33
C ALA A 147 -20.06 -13.08 -23.85
N GLU A 148 -19.07 -13.10 -22.95
CA GLU A 148 -19.22 -12.78 -21.52
C GLU A 148 -19.28 -11.27 -21.25
N GLY A 149 -19.27 -10.44 -22.31
CA GLY A 149 -19.47 -9.00 -22.22
C GLY A 149 -18.19 -8.20 -21.95
N LYS A 150 -18.40 -6.96 -21.52
CA LYS A 150 -17.34 -6.01 -21.19
C LYS A 150 -17.03 -6.08 -19.69
N PHE A 151 -15.92 -5.48 -19.31
CA PHE A 151 -15.54 -5.30 -17.91
C PHE A 151 -14.81 -3.98 -17.77
N ASP A 152 -15.43 -3.02 -17.12
CA ASP A 152 -14.88 -1.70 -16.84
C ASP A 152 -14.78 -1.42 -15.32
N LEU A 153 -14.50 -0.17 -14.92
CA LEU A 153 -14.39 0.21 -13.52
C LEU A 153 -15.74 0.16 -12.79
N ASP A 154 -16.84 0.43 -13.49
CA ASP A 154 -18.19 0.33 -12.93
C ASP A 154 -18.56 -1.13 -12.68
N ASP A 155 -18.22 -2.02 -13.62
CA ASP A 155 -18.36 -3.47 -13.44
C ASP A 155 -17.52 -3.95 -12.24
N TYR A 156 -16.30 -3.44 -12.06
CA TYR A 156 -15.45 -3.78 -10.92
C TYR A 156 -16.13 -3.41 -9.58
N ILE A 157 -16.75 -2.23 -9.51
CA ILE A 157 -17.53 -1.77 -8.35
C ILE A 157 -18.73 -2.71 -8.11
N ASP A 158 -19.46 -3.07 -9.17
CA ASP A 158 -20.59 -4.01 -9.07
C ASP A 158 -20.19 -5.39 -8.57
N TYR A 159 -19.01 -5.86 -8.97
CA TYR A 159 -18.46 -7.13 -8.48
C TYR A 159 -18.16 -7.03 -6.97
N ILE A 160 -17.54 -5.94 -6.50
CA ILE A 160 -17.30 -5.72 -5.07
C ILE A 160 -18.63 -5.73 -4.29
N ILE A 161 -19.61 -4.93 -4.72
CA ILE A 161 -20.92 -4.85 -4.05
C ILE A 161 -21.57 -6.23 -4.01
N SER A 162 -21.56 -6.96 -5.14
CA SER A 162 -22.12 -8.31 -5.21
C SER A 162 -21.42 -9.31 -4.29
N MET A 163 -20.09 -9.21 -4.10
CA MET A 163 -19.35 -10.07 -3.19
C MET A 163 -19.63 -9.72 -1.72
N ILE A 164 -19.77 -8.44 -1.39
CA ILE A 164 -20.17 -8.01 -0.05
C ILE A 164 -21.59 -8.50 0.26
N HIS A 165 -22.53 -8.40 -0.68
CA HIS A 165 -23.88 -8.97 -0.56
C HIS A 165 -23.86 -10.49 -0.36
N PHE A 166 -23.02 -11.20 -1.11
CA PHE A 166 -22.87 -12.65 -0.98
C PHE A 166 -22.35 -13.05 0.41
N LEU A 167 -21.35 -12.33 0.93
CA LEU A 167 -20.81 -12.59 2.27
C LEU A 167 -21.79 -12.16 3.38
N GLY A 168 -22.65 -11.17 3.10
CA GLY A 168 -23.69 -10.69 3.99
C GLY A 168 -23.19 -9.72 5.06
N PRO A 169 -23.96 -9.53 6.15
CA PRO A 169 -23.69 -8.52 7.16
C PRO A 169 -22.41 -8.84 7.95
N ASP A 170 -21.86 -7.83 8.59
CA ASP A 170 -20.59 -7.91 9.33
C ASP A 170 -19.43 -8.47 8.49
N THR A 171 -19.35 -7.98 7.25
CA THR A 171 -18.21 -8.19 6.35
C THR A 171 -17.23 -7.03 6.53
N HIS A 172 -15.93 -7.36 6.52
CA HIS A 172 -14.83 -6.40 6.62
C HIS A 172 -14.05 -6.42 5.31
N VAL A 173 -13.86 -5.28 4.67
CA VAL A 173 -13.20 -5.20 3.36
C VAL A 173 -11.79 -4.66 3.50
N VAL A 174 -10.83 -5.25 2.81
CA VAL A 174 -9.43 -4.83 2.75
C VAL A 174 -9.05 -4.64 1.29
N ALA A 175 -8.74 -3.42 0.89
CA ALA A 175 -8.32 -3.07 -0.47
C ALA A 175 -6.82 -2.80 -0.51
N VAL A 176 -6.13 -3.38 -1.49
CA VAL A 176 -4.66 -3.25 -1.61
C VAL A 176 -4.26 -2.59 -2.91
N CYS A 177 -3.67 -1.40 -2.82
CA CYS A 177 -3.24 -0.58 -3.96
C CYS A 177 -4.45 -0.10 -4.79
N GLN A 178 -4.47 -0.41 -6.08
CA GLN A 178 -5.43 0.01 -7.10
C GLN A 178 -6.93 -0.16 -6.70
N PRO A 179 -7.38 -1.23 -6.02
CA PRO A 179 -8.76 -1.41 -5.61
C PRO A 179 -9.24 -0.45 -4.53
N SER A 180 -8.36 0.34 -3.91
CA SER A 180 -8.78 1.28 -2.85
C SER A 180 -9.81 2.29 -3.36
N VAL A 181 -9.66 2.75 -4.61
CA VAL A 181 -10.62 3.65 -5.26
C VAL A 181 -11.99 2.97 -5.48
N PRO A 182 -12.10 1.84 -6.21
CA PRO A 182 -13.38 1.20 -6.42
C PRO A 182 -14.00 0.62 -5.14
N VAL A 183 -13.21 0.21 -4.13
CA VAL A 183 -13.76 -0.21 -2.82
C VAL A 183 -14.37 0.98 -2.09
N LEU A 184 -13.68 2.13 -2.03
CA LEU A 184 -14.25 3.33 -1.42
C LEU A 184 -15.53 3.78 -2.16
N ALA A 185 -15.52 3.72 -3.49
CA ALA A 185 -16.69 4.02 -4.31
C ALA A 185 -17.85 3.04 -4.06
N ALA A 186 -17.58 1.74 -4.00
CA ALA A 186 -18.57 0.71 -3.70
C ALA A 186 -19.24 0.96 -2.35
N VAL A 187 -18.45 1.22 -1.30
CA VAL A 187 -18.97 1.50 0.04
C VAL A 187 -19.79 2.79 0.06
N ALA A 188 -19.34 3.85 -0.61
CA ALA A 188 -20.10 5.09 -0.74
C ALA A 188 -21.46 4.87 -1.43
N VAL A 189 -21.50 4.07 -2.51
CA VAL A 189 -22.75 3.71 -3.21
C VAL A 189 -23.68 2.89 -2.31
N MET A 190 -23.15 1.91 -1.57
CA MET A 190 -23.93 1.10 -0.63
C MET A 190 -24.51 1.95 0.52
N GLU A 191 -23.70 2.82 1.13
CA GLU A 191 -24.15 3.70 2.22
C GLU A 191 -25.16 4.75 1.73
N THR A 192 -24.99 5.29 0.51
CA THR A 192 -25.99 6.18 -0.13
C THR A 192 -27.34 5.49 -0.27
N ARG A 193 -27.35 4.18 -0.55
CA ARG A 193 -28.56 3.36 -0.70
C ARG A 193 -29.11 2.85 0.64
N ASN A 194 -28.48 3.18 1.78
CA ASN A 194 -28.77 2.60 3.10
C ASN A 194 -28.77 1.06 3.06
N ASP A 195 -27.79 0.50 2.36
CA ASP A 195 -27.66 -0.94 2.16
C ASP A 195 -27.36 -1.64 3.49
N PRO A 196 -28.19 -2.61 3.95
CA PRO A 196 -27.98 -3.31 5.21
C PRO A 196 -26.72 -4.19 5.23
N TYR A 197 -26.12 -4.45 4.06
CA TYR A 197 -24.91 -5.25 3.92
C TYR A 197 -23.66 -4.39 3.73
N ALA A 198 -23.75 -3.06 3.84
CA ALA A 198 -22.56 -2.20 3.87
C ALA A 198 -21.55 -2.74 4.91
N PRO A 199 -20.25 -2.79 4.58
CA PRO A 199 -19.28 -3.48 5.43
C PRO A 199 -19.10 -2.75 6.76
N SER A 200 -18.78 -3.50 7.82
CA SER A 200 -18.52 -2.93 9.15
C SER A 200 -17.26 -2.07 9.17
N THR A 201 -16.25 -2.49 8.40
CA THR A 201 -14.99 -1.76 8.23
C THR A 201 -14.51 -1.85 6.79
N MET A 202 -13.80 -0.82 6.35
CA MET A 202 -12.96 -0.84 5.17
C MET A 202 -11.52 -0.46 5.55
N THR A 203 -10.55 -1.21 5.05
CA THR A 203 -9.13 -0.88 5.15
C THR A 203 -8.59 -0.61 3.75
N LEU A 204 -7.96 0.54 3.54
CA LEU A 204 -7.35 0.94 2.27
C LEU A 204 -5.83 1.01 2.45
N MET A 205 -5.07 0.24 1.67
CA MET A 205 -3.62 0.11 1.84
C MET A 205 -2.89 0.58 0.59
N GLY A 206 -2.09 1.65 0.68
CA GLY A 206 -1.30 2.18 -0.44
C GLY A 206 -2.16 2.50 -1.68
N GLY A 207 -3.36 3.05 -1.48
CA GLY A 207 -4.32 3.34 -2.53
C GLY A 207 -4.21 4.75 -3.13
N PRO A 208 -4.33 4.91 -4.46
CA PRO A 208 -4.28 6.22 -5.11
C PRO A 208 -5.62 6.98 -4.99
N ILE A 209 -6.08 7.26 -3.77
CA ILE A 209 -7.38 7.93 -3.54
C ILE A 209 -7.36 9.38 -4.03
N ASP A 210 -6.30 10.13 -3.71
CA ASP A 210 -6.06 11.46 -4.30
C ASP A 210 -4.65 11.60 -4.85
N THR A 211 -4.48 11.27 -6.12
CA THR A 211 -3.21 11.35 -6.85
C THR A 211 -2.67 12.77 -7.06
N ARG A 212 -3.40 13.82 -6.65
CA ARG A 212 -2.90 15.21 -6.62
C ARG A 212 -1.99 15.45 -5.42
N VAL A 213 -2.16 14.66 -4.35
CA VAL A 213 -1.33 14.74 -3.14
C VAL A 213 -0.04 13.99 -3.38
N ALA A 214 1.11 14.67 -3.21
CA ALA A 214 2.44 14.07 -3.41
C ALA A 214 2.54 13.24 -4.71
N PRO A 215 2.39 13.87 -5.90
CA PRO A 215 2.35 13.14 -7.16
C PRO A 215 3.65 12.37 -7.39
N THR A 216 3.51 11.15 -7.93
CA THR A 216 4.63 10.28 -8.29
C THR A 216 4.86 10.28 -9.80
N ALA A 217 5.92 9.60 -10.26
CA ALA A 217 6.24 9.51 -11.69
C ALA A 217 5.11 8.86 -12.53
N VAL A 218 4.30 8.00 -11.91
CA VAL A 218 3.12 7.38 -12.54
C VAL A 218 2.09 8.45 -12.87
N ASN A 219 1.89 9.40 -11.96
CA ASN A 219 0.92 10.49 -12.08
C ASN A 219 1.34 11.46 -13.20
N ASP A 220 2.63 11.82 -13.24
CA ASP A 220 3.18 12.71 -14.27
C ASP A 220 3.05 12.11 -15.69
N LEU A 221 3.25 10.80 -15.82
CA LEU A 221 3.10 10.10 -17.09
C LEU A 221 1.64 10.16 -17.59
N ALA A 222 0.68 9.87 -16.71
CA ALA A 222 -0.74 9.90 -17.06
C ALA A 222 -1.16 11.30 -17.53
N MET A 223 -0.78 12.34 -16.78
CA MET A 223 -1.12 13.73 -17.08
C MET A 223 -0.47 14.25 -18.37
N SER A 224 0.76 13.83 -18.68
CA SER A 224 1.49 14.33 -19.85
C SER A 224 1.05 13.71 -21.18
N LYS A 225 0.49 12.49 -21.15
CA LYS A 225 0.12 11.74 -22.36
C LYS A 225 -1.37 11.84 -22.71
N GLY A 226 -2.23 11.98 -21.71
CA GLY A 226 -3.69 11.97 -21.89
C GLY A 226 -4.22 10.60 -22.36
N ILE A 227 -5.54 10.43 -22.33
CA ILE A 227 -6.16 9.10 -22.53
C ILE A 227 -6.00 8.55 -23.96
N ASP A 228 -6.06 9.41 -24.99
CA ASP A 228 -5.94 9.00 -26.39
C ASP A 228 -4.56 8.44 -26.74
N TRP A 229 -3.54 8.84 -26.00
CA TRP A 229 -2.21 8.25 -26.16
C TRP A 229 -2.21 6.81 -25.67
N PHE A 230 -2.74 6.54 -24.46
CA PHE A 230 -2.81 5.19 -23.93
C PHE A 230 -3.62 4.26 -24.85
N ARG A 231 -4.80 4.72 -25.28
CA ARG A 231 -5.66 3.96 -26.21
C ARG A 231 -4.92 3.53 -27.48
N ARG A 232 -4.05 4.38 -28.04
CA ARG A 232 -3.31 4.09 -29.28
C ARG A 232 -2.02 3.30 -29.09
N ASN A 233 -1.39 3.39 -27.92
CA ASN A 233 -0.04 2.87 -27.73
C ASN A 233 0.02 1.59 -26.90
N VAL A 234 -0.95 1.35 -26.02
CA VAL A 234 -0.90 0.21 -25.08
C VAL A 234 -2.02 -0.81 -25.25
N ILE A 235 -3.08 -0.47 -26.00
CA ILE A 235 -4.18 -1.39 -26.26
C ILE A 235 -3.87 -2.26 -27.47
N MET A 236 -4.11 -3.56 -27.32
CA MET A 236 -3.93 -4.56 -28.37
C MET A 236 -5.10 -5.53 -28.38
N THR A 237 -5.28 -6.20 -29.52
CA THR A 237 -6.29 -7.23 -29.67
C THR A 237 -5.72 -8.60 -29.32
N VAL A 238 -6.43 -9.36 -28.49
CA VAL A 238 -6.07 -10.73 -28.13
C VAL A 238 -6.04 -11.61 -29.39
N PRO A 239 -4.94 -12.31 -29.68
CA PRO A 239 -4.82 -13.19 -30.83
C PRO A 239 -5.45 -14.57 -30.58
N PHE A 240 -5.79 -15.28 -31.66
CA PHE A 240 -6.04 -16.72 -31.62
C PHE A 240 -4.78 -17.45 -31.10
N PRO A 241 -4.88 -18.53 -30.29
CA PRO A 241 -6.07 -19.32 -29.96
C PRO A 241 -6.73 -18.98 -28.61
N HIS A 242 -6.39 -17.85 -27.98
CA HIS A 242 -6.90 -17.54 -26.65
C HIS A 242 -8.43 -17.37 -26.67
N PRO A 243 -9.17 -17.81 -25.62
CA PRO A 243 -10.63 -17.72 -25.60
C PRO A 243 -11.20 -16.31 -25.80
N GLY A 244 -10.49 -15.30 -25.30
CA GLY A 244 -10.81 -13.88 -25.48
C GLY A 244 -10.36 -13.30 -26.83
N VAL A 245 -10.10 -14.12 -27.86
CA VAL A 245 -9.71 -13.67 -29.20
C VAL A 245 -10.59 -12.52 -29.70
N MET A 246 -9.98 -11.48 -30.26
CA MET A 246 -10.61 -10.20 -30.64
C MET A 246 -10.92 -9.22 -29.50
N ARG A 247 -10.71 -9.58 -28.23
CA ARG A 247 -10.90 -8.65 -27.11
C ARG A 247 -9.79 -7.60 -27.12
N GLU A 248 -10.15 -6.35 -26.89
CA GLU A 248 -9.18 -5.29 -26.67
C GLU A 248 -8.69 -5.34 -25.22
N VAL A 249 -7.37 -5.40 -25.06
CA VAL A 249 -6.72 -5.54 -23.76
C VAL A 249 -5.49 -4.65 -23.67
N TYR A 250 -5.10 -4.29 -22.46
CA TYR A 250 -3.74 -3.88 -22.15
C TYR A 250 -2.93 -5.13 -21.77
N PRO A 251 -2.04 -5.65 -22.65
CA PRO A 251 -1.43 -6.95 -22.43
C PRO A 251 -0.46 -6.96 -21.23
N GLY A 252 -0.45 -8.04 -20.46
CA GLY A 252 0.42 -8.19 -19.29
C GLY A 252 1.91 -8.09 -19.63
N PHE A 253 2.34 -8.64 -20.77
CA PHE A 253 3.74 -8.50 -21.20
C PHE A 253 4.09 -7.05 -21.52
N LEU A 254 3.12 -6.25 -21.99
CA LEU A 254 3.32 -4.82 -22.24
C LEU A 254 3.24 -4.01 -20.95
N GLN A 255 2.60 -4.52 -19.90
CA GLN A 255 2.70 -3.96 -18.56
C GLN A 255 4.11 -4.16 -17.98
N LEU A 256 4.70 -5.34 -18.19
CA LEU A 256 6.10 -5.62 -17.86
C LEU A 256 7.07 -4.80 -18.72
N SER A 257 6.83 -4.73 -20.04
CA SER A 257 7.77 -4.12 -20.99
C SER A 257 7.51 -2.65 -21.30
N GLY A 258 6.32 -2.12 -21.02
CA GLY A 258 5.92 -0.72 -21.26
C GLY A 258 6.62 0.25 -20.32
N PHE A 259 7.17 -0.27 -19.21
CA PHE A 259 8.19 0.40 -18.41
C PHE A 259 9.60 0.30 -19.03
N MET A 260 9.89 -0.74 -19.81
CA MET A 260 11.19 -0.94 -20.45
C MET A 260 11.43 0.02 -21.64
N SER A 261 10.39 0.56 -22.27
CA SER A 261 10.53 1.47 -23.42
C SER A 261 10.56 2.98 -23.06
N MET A 262 10.48 3.36 -21.78
CA MET A 262 10.35 4.79 -21.39
C MET A 262 11.43 5.33 -20.43
N ASN A 263 12.50 4.59 -20.11
CA ASN A 263 13.81 5.10 -19.66
C ASN A 263 14.76 3.90 -19.46
N LEU A 264 15.48 3.52 -20.50
CA LEU A 264 16.35 2.32 -20.49
C LEU A 264 17.41 2.39 -19.35
N ASP A 265 17.85 3.59 -18.99
CA ASP A 265 18.87 3.82 -17.95
C ASP A 265 18.33 3.81 -16.51
N ARG A 266 17.03 3.98 -16.30
CA ARG A 266 16.42 4.02 -14.95
C ARG A 266 15.75 2.71 -14.53
N HIS A 267 15.37 1.83 -15.47
CA HIS A 267 14.45 0.73 -15.15
C HIS A 267 15.08 -0.64 -14.94
N LEU A 268 16.22 -0.96 -15.56
CA LEU A 268 17.00 -2.14 -15.14
C LEU A 268 17.59 -1.97 -13.74
N ILE A 269 17.85 -0.72 -13.36
CA ILE A 269 18.29 -0.34 -12.02
C ILE A 269 17.08 -0.28 -11.07
N ALA A 270 15.93 0.29 -11.44
CA ALA A 270 14.75 0.33 -10.57
C ALA A 270 14.13 -1.04 -10.26
N HIS A 271 14.06 -2.00 -11.20
CA HIS A 271 13.54 -3.34 -10.85
C HIS A 271 14.50 -4.12 -9.95
N ARG A 272 15.82 -3.99 -10.20
CA ARG A 272 16.85 -4.59 -9.35
C ARG A 272 16.97 -3.89 -8.00
N ASP A 273 16.78 -2.57 -7.95
CA ASP A 273 16.87 -1.77 -6.74
C ASP A 273 15.56 -1.85 -5.93
N PHE A 274 14.39 -1.93 -6.56
CA PHE A 274 13.11 -2.29 -5.92
C PHE A 274 13.20 -3.68 -5.28
N PHE A 275 13.79 -4.64 -6.00
CA PHE A 275 14.12 -5.96 -5.46
C PHE A 275 15.15 -5.89 -4.32
N GLN A 276 16.25 -5.13 -4.48
CA GLN A 276 17.24 -4.97 -3.42
C GLN A 276 16.69 -4.22 -2.20
N HIS A 277 15.68 -3.37 -2.36
CA HIS A 277 15.00 -2.64 -1.28
C HIS A 277 13.90 -3.48 -0.61
N LEU A 278 13.23 -4.39 -1.34
CA LEU A 278 12.33 -5.41 -0.78
C LEU A 278 13.07 -6.38 0.16
N VAL A 279 14.36 -6.61 -0.11
CA VAL A 279 15.18 -7.66 0.51
C VAL A 279 16.22 -7.10 1.48
N LYS A 280 16.57 -5.80 1.36
CA LYS A 280 17.54 -5.16 2.25
C LYS A 280 16.99 -5.13 3.68
N GLY A 281 17.58 -5.97 4.53
CA GLY A 281 17.31 -6.00 5.96
C GLY A 281 16.21 -6.97 6.40
N ASP A 282 15.58 -7.70 5.48
CA ASP A 282 14.47 -8.62 5.82
C ASP A 282 14.92 -10.06 6.14
N GLY A 283 16.21 -10.37 5.94
CA GLY A 283 16.80 -11.66 6.33
C GLY A 283 16.27 -12.89 5.58
N ASP A 284 15.48 -12.68 4.53
CA ASP A 284 14.85 -13.76 3.75
C ASP A 284 15.86 -14.47 2.80
N SER A 285 15.58 -15.73 2.50
CA SER A 285 16.46 -16.61 1.71
C SER A 285 16.41 -16.32 0.20
N ALA A 286 17.47 -16.68 -0.52
CA ALA A 286 17.53 -16.62 -1.99
C ALA A 286 16.46 -17.45 -2.72
N GLU A 287 15.74 -18.33 -2.01
CA GLU A 287 14.64 -19.13 -2.54
C GLU A 287 13.32 -18.36 -2.56
N LYS A 288 12.99 -17.66 -1.47
CA LYS A 288 11.84 -16.72 -1.43
C LYS A 288 11.96 -15.62 -2.48
N HIS A 289 13.18 -15.16 -2.76
CA HIS A 289 13.42 -14.21 -3.85
C HIS A 289 13.09 -14.78 -5.22
N ARG A 290 13.36 -16.07 -5.45
CA ARG A 290 13.06 -16.73 -6.73
C ARG A 290 11.56 -16.96 -6.88
N GLU A 291 10.89 -17.42 -5.83
CA GLU A 291 9.43 -17.61 -5.84
C GLU A 291 8.69 -16.29 -6.08
N PHE A 292 9.10 -15.21 -5.41
CA PHE A 292 8.55 -13.89 -5.65
C PHE A 292 8.80 -13.40 -7.08
N TYR A 293 9.97 -13.68 -7.65
CA TYR A 293 10.29 -13.28 -9.02
C TYR A 293 9.43 -14.03 -10.04
N ASP A 294 9.25 -15.34 -9.85
CA ASP A 294 8.37 -16.15 -10.68
C ASP A 294 6.91 -15.67 -10.61
N GLU A 295 6.47 -15.26 -9.42
CA GLU A 295 5.14 -14.68 -9.19
C GLU A 295 4.96 -13.29 -9.79
N TYR A 296 5.98 -12.44 -9.71
CA TYR A 296 5.97 -11.11 -10.31
C TYR A 296 5.99 -11.18 -11.84
N LEU A 297 6.67 -12.17 -12.43
CA LEU A 297 6.66 -12.38 -13.88
C LEU A 297 5.35 -13.03 -14.38
N ALA A 298 4.53 -13.57 -13.48
CA ALA A 298 3.21 -14.11 -13.81
C ALA A 298 2.20 -12.98 -13.99
N VAL A 299 2.10 -12.49 -15.22
CA VAL A 299 1.23 -11.37 -15.57
C VAL A 299 -0.03 -11.78 -16.33
N MET A 300 -1.04 -10.92 -16.23
CA MET A 300 -2.34 -11.08 -16.87
C MET A 300 -2.73 -9.84 -17.68
N ASP A 301 -3.53 -10.06 -18.71
CA ASP A 301 -4.08 -8.99 -19.54
C ASP A 301 -5.26 -8.31 -18.82
N LEU A 302 -5.38 -7.00 -19.00
CA LEU A 302 -6.51 -6.21 -18.50
C LEU A 302 -7.43 -5.84 -19.65
N THR A 303 -8.74 -5.80 -19.43
CA THR A 303 -9.67 -5.25 -20.43
C THR A 303 -9.32 -3.79 -20.73
N ALA A 304 -9.41 -3.40 -22.00
CA ALA A 304 -9.11 -2.03 -22.41
C ALA A 304 -10.03 -1.03 -21.70
N GLU A 305 -11.30 -1.38 -21.54
CA GLU A 305 -12.32 -0.54 -20.90
C GLU A 305 -11.95 -0.23 -19.45
N PHE A 306 -11.68 -1.25 -18.63
CA PHE A 306 -11.27 -1.08 -17.24
C PHE A 306 -10.00 -0.24 -17.11
N TYR A 307 -8.97 -0.57 -17.89
CA TYR A 307 -7.69 0.13 -17.82
C TYR A 307 -7.84 1.61 -18.19
N LEU A 308 -8.47 1.90 -19.32
CA LEU A 308 -8.64 3.27 -19.80
C LEU A 308 -9.52 4.08 -18.86
N GLN A 309 -10.66 3.53 -18.43
CA GLN A 309 -11.55 4.22 -17.48
C GLN A 309 -10.84 4.48 -16.16
N THR A 310 -10.01 3.56 -15.66
CA THR A 310 -9.23 3.75 -14.45
C THR A 310 -8.21 4.88 -14.61
N VAL A 311 -7.43 4.89 -15.70
CA VAL A 311 -6.45 5.96 -15.97
C VAL A 311 -7.14 7.32 -16.05
N GLU A 312 -8.23 7.40 -16.81
CA GLU A 312 -9.00 8.63 -16.99
C GLU A 312 -9.61 9.10 -15.67
N THR A 313 -10.37 8.25 -14.99
CA THR A 313 -11.13 8.60 -13.79
C THR A 313 -10.22 8.91 -12.60
N VAL A 314 -9.18 8.10 -12.38
CA VAL A 314 -8.35 8.18 -11.17
C VAL A 314 -7.20 9.16 -11.35
N PHE A 315 -6.44 9.05 -12.44
CA PHE A 315 -5.18 9.76 -12.59
C PHE A 315 -5.27 11.05 -13.41
N ILE A 316 -6.24 11.17 -14.32
CA ILE A 316 -6.41 12.37 -15.17
C ILE A 316 -7.47 13.30 -14.57
N ASP A 317 -8.69 12.80 -14.43
CA ASP A 317 -9.83 13.60 -14.01
C ASP A 317 -9.87 13.79 -12.50
N HIS A 318 -9.30 12.84 -11.75
CA HIS A 318 -9.33 12.80 -10.29
C HIS A 318 -10.77 12.83 -9.75
N SER A 319 -11.64 12.04 -10.37
CA SER A 319 -13.09 12.18 -10.21
C SER A 319 -13.58 11.88 -8.80
N LEU A 320 -13.00 10.89 -8.12
CA LEU A 320 -13.37 10.55 -6.74
C LEU A 320 -13.04 11.68 -5.76
N PRO A 321 -11.78 12.17 -5.65
CA PRO A 321 -11.44 13.23 -4.71
C PRO A 321 -11.93 14.63 -5.14
N ARG A 322 -12.50 14.77 -6.35
CA ARG A 322 -13.23 15.97 -6.78
C ARG A 322 -14.74 15.88 -6.60
N GLY A 323 -15.27 14.72 -6.17
CA GLY A 323 -16.71 14.51 -6.01
C GLY A 323 -17.49 14.48 -7.33
N THR A 324 -16.81 14.19 -8.45
CA THR A 324 -17.44 14.10 -9.80
C THR A 324 -17.57 12.67 -10.29
N MET A 325 -17.04 11.69 -9.56
CA MET A 325 -17.18 10.27 -9.90
C MET A 325 -18.65 9.83 -9.83
N ARG A 326 -19.06 9.03 -10.81
CA ARG A 326 -20.36 8.36 -10.84
C ARG A 326 -20.14 6.86 -11.00
N HIS A 327 -21.06 6.08 -10.46
CA HIS A 327 -21.21 4.65 -10.71
C HIS A 327 -22.52 4.44 -11.46
N GLY A 328 -22.43 4.25 -12.78
CA GLY A 328 -23.58 4.38 -13.68
C GLY A 328 -24.28 5.74 -13.51
N ASP A 329 -25.54 5.72 -13.07
CA ASP A 329 -26.30 6.94 -12.77
C ASP A 329 -26.22 7.43 -11.32
N THR A 330 -25.53 6.70 -10.45
CA THR A 330 -25.42 7.04 -9.03
C THR A 330 -24.18 7.89 -8.80
N PRO A 331 -24.28 9.12 -8.27
CA PRO A 331 -23.10 9.86 -7.80
C PRO A 331 -22.38 9.09 -6.69
N VAL A 332 -21.05 9.05 -6.74
CA VAL A 332 -20.24 8.45 -5.67
C VAL A 332 -19.96 9.52 -4.62
N ASP A 333 -20.77 9.56 -3.57
CA ASP A 333 -20.65 10.52 -2.46
C ASP A 333 -20.03 9.85 -1.22
N CYS A 334 -18.73 10.07 -1.00
CA CYS A 334 -18.04 9.55 0.19
C CYS A 334 -18.56 10.15 1.50
N SER A 335 -19.22 11.31 1.47
CA SER A 335 -19.85 11.87 2.67
C SER A 335 -21.10 11.08 3.10
N ALA A 336 -21.62 10.20 2.25
CA ALA A 336 -22.71 9.29 2.62
C ALA A 336 -22.26 8.19 3.58
N ILE A 337 -20.96 7.91 3.67
CA ILE A 337 -20.39 6.85 4.52
C ILE A 337 -20.50 7.26 5.99
N ARG A 338 -21.32 6.53 6.75
CA ARG A 338 -21.61 6.80 8.17
C ARG A 338 -21.34 5.58 9.05
N ASN A 339 -21.51 4.38 8.52
CA ASN A 339 -21.50 3.15 9.32
C ASN A 339 -20.26 2.28 9.12
N THR A 340 -19.56 2.42 7.99
CA THR A 340 -18.31 1.68 7.72
C THR A 340 -17.12 2.41 8.31
N ALA A 341 -16.46 1.82 9.31
CA ALA A 341 -15.23 2.40 9.87
C ALA A 341 -14.08 2.32 8.87
N LEU A 342 -13.24 3.35 8.81
CA LEU A 342 -12.18 3.51 7.82
C LEU A 342 -10.79 3.43 8.46
N LEU A 343 -9.98 2.48 8.00
CA LEU A 343 -8.55 2.43 8.27
C LEU A 343 -7.77 2.70 6.97
N THR A 344 -6.82 3.62 6.99
CA THR A 344 -5.86 3.81 5.89
C THR A 344 -4.46 3.41 6.33
N VAL A 345 -3.73 2.70 5.46
CA VAL A 345 -2.35 2.29 5.69
C VAL A 345 -1.46 2.78 4.56
N GLU A 346 -0.36 3.46 4.90
CA GLU A 346 0.63 3.96 3.93
C GLU A 346 2.05 3.54 4.33
N GLY A 347 2.97 3.52 3.37
CA GLY A 347 4.39 3.31 3.62
C GLY A 347 5.16 4.64 3.58
N GLU A 348 6.03 4.88 4.57
CA GLU A 348 6.85 6.12 4.61
C GLU A 348 7.74 6.29 3.36
N LYS A 349 8.19 5.17 2.77
CA LYS A 349 9.07 5.13 1.59
C LYS A 349 8.34 4.65 0.34
N ASP A 350 7.01 4.74 0.32
CA ASP A 350 6.20 4.37 -0.85
C ASP A 350 6.43 5.38 -1.99
N ASP A 351 7.00 4.89 -3.09
CA ASP A 351 7.29 5.64 -4.31
C ASP A 351 6.26 5.41 -5.43
N ILE A 352 5.29 4.53 -5.20
CA ILE A 352 4.19 4.22 -6.12
C ILE A 352 2.98 5.07 -5.76
N THR A 353 2.56 4.99 -4.51
CA THR A 353 1.46 5.77 -3.95
C THR A 353 2.03 6.74 -2.94
N GLY A 354 2.12 8.01 -3.33
CA GLY A 354 2.75 9.04 -2.50
C GLY A 354 2.08 9.16 -1.14
N ARG A 355 2.88 9.54 -0.13
CA ARG A 355 2.39 9.80 1.23
C ARG A 355 1.22 10.79 1.21
N GLY A 356 0.14 10.44 1.90
CA GLY A 356 -1.09 11.22 1.96
C GLY A 356 -2.13 10.85 0.90
N GLN A 357 -1.78 10.15 -0.19
CA GLN A 357 -2.75 9.82 -1.25
C GLN A 357 -3.84 8.89 -0.75
N THR A 358 -3.52 7.88 0.07
CA THR A 358 -4.51 6.96 0.66
C THR A 358 -5.22 7.64 1.82
N ARG A 359 -4.46 8.39 2.64
CA ARG A 359 -4.98 9.13 3.79
C ARG A 359 -6.09 10.12 3.40
N ALA A 360 -6.03 10.68 2.19
CA ALA A 360 -7.05 11.58 1.65
C ALA A 360 -8.48 11.02 1.73
N ALA A 361 -8.67 9.69 1.80
CA ALA A 361 -9.98 9.08 2.03
C ALA A 361 -10.69 9.61 3.29
N HIS A 362 -9.93 9.96 4.34
CA HIS A 362 -10.48 10.50 5.59
C HIS A 362 -11.13 11.88 5.39
N ASP A 363 -10.57 12.69 4.50
CA ASP A 363 -11.10 14.03 4.18
C ASP A 363 -12.37 13.93 3.31
N LEU A 364 -12.51 12.84 2.55
CA LEU A 364 -13.71 12.55 1.75
C LEU A 364 -14.86 11.98 2.60
N CYS A 365 -14.55 11.20 3.64
CA CYS A 365 -15.53 10.56 4.53
C CYS A 365 -15.94 11.50 5.68
N THR A 366 -16.51 12.66 5.35
CA THR A 366 -16.78 13.74 6.31
C THR A 366 -17.85 13.43 7.35
N SER A 367 -18.83 12.57 7.01
CA SER A 367 -19.89 12.16 7.95
C SER A 367 -19.47 11.04 8.92
N LEU A 368 -18.29 10.45 8.72
CA LEU A 368 -17.81 9.36 9.55
C LEU A 368 -17.24 9.93 10.87
N PRO A 369 -17.66 9.42 12.05
CA PRO A 369 -17.11 9.84 13.33
C PRO A 369 -15.60 9.62 13.45
N GLU A 370 -14.91 10.47 14.21
CA GLU A 370 -13.44 10.39 14.38
C GLU A 370 -12.98 9.10 15.08
N ASP A 371 -13.79 8.53 15.98
CA ASP A 371 -13.51 7.23 16.61
C ASP A 371 -13.66 6.04 15.67
N MET A 372 -14.23 6.26 14.47
CA MET A 372 -14.33 5.27 13.39
C MET A 372 -13.29 5.49 12.29
N LYS A 373 -12.37 6.44 12.46
CA LYS A 373 -11.27 6.75 11.54
C LYS A 373 -9.94 6.39 12.17
N ALA A 374 -9.13 5.63 11.44
CA ALA A 374 -7.75 5.35 11.81
C ALA A 374 -6.82 5.52 10.60
N HIS A 375 -5.63 6.03 10.85
CA HIS A 375 -4.56 6.11 9.86
C HIS A 375 -3.27 5.57 10.45
N TYR A 376 -2.57 4.74 9.70
CA TYR A 376 -1.26 4.22 10.07
C TYR A 376 -0.28 4.39 8.93
N GLU A 377 0.81 5.12 9.19
CA GLU A 377 1.94 5.22 8.28
C GLU A 377 3.06 4.31 8.82
N GLN A 378 3.41 3.27 8.07
CA GLN A 378 4.45 2.31 8.43
C GLN A 378 5.84 2.92 8.16
N PRO A 379 6.68 3.09 9.19
CA PRO A 379 8.03 3.63 9.00
C PRO A 379 8.91 2.68 8.18
N ASN A 380 9.81 3.27 7.39
CA ASN A 380 10.86 2.60 6.63
C ASN A 380 10.40 1.57 5.57
N VAL A 381 9.12 1.53 5.24
CA VAL A 381 8.54 0.57 4.31
C VAL A 381 8.14 1.25 3.00
N GLY A 382 8.49 0.62 1.88
CA GLY A 382 7.99 0.99 0.54
C GLY A 382 6.67 0.30 0.21
N HIS A 383 6.13 0.52 -1.00
CA HIS A 383 4.78 0.10 -1.39
C HIS A 383 4.42 -1.35 -1.02
N TYR A 384 5.27 -2.31 -1.40
CA TYR A 384 5.00 -3.72 -1.19
C TYR A 384 5.00 -4.14 0.29
N GLY A 385 5.86 -3.53 1.11
CA GLY A 385 5.94 -3.87 2.53
C GLY A 385 4.73 -3.41 3.34
N VAL A 386 3.85 -2.59 2.74
CA VAL A 386 2.58 -2.16 3.35
C VAL A 386 1.59 -3.32 3.49
N PHE A 387 1.69 -4.33 2.62
CA PHE A 387 0.73 -5.45 2.58
C PHE A 387 1.39 -6.84 2.59
N ASN A 388 2.72 -6.91 2.53
CA ASN A 388 3.45 -8.17 2.59
C ASN A 388 4.80 -7.98 3.32
N GLY A 389 5.52 -9.06 3.60
CA GLY A 389 6.82 -9.04 4.28
C GLY A 389 6.73 -9.09 5.81
N SER A 390 7.90 -9.02 6.46
CA SER A 390 8.02 -9.22 7.91
C SER A 390 7.29 -8.13 8.72
N ARG A 391 7.42 -6.87 8.29
CA ARG A 391 6.80 -5.70 8.91
C ARG A 391 5.29 -5.74 8.83
N PHE A 392 4.75 -6.11 7.66
CA PHE A 392 3.31 -6.31 7.53
C PHE A 392 2.78 -7.34 8.54
N ARG A 393 3.42 -8.51 8.65
CA ARG A 393 3.02 -9.57 9.59
C ARG A 393 3.14 -9.14 11.06
N ALA A 394 4.20 -8.43 11.41
CA ALA A 394 4.49 -8.06 12.80
C ALA A 394 3.72 -6.83 13.28
N GLU A 395 3.41 -5.88 12.41
CA GLU A 395 2.93 -4.55 12.80
C GLU A 395 1.59 -4.18 12.15
N ILE A 396 1.43 -4.34 10.84
CA ILE A 396 0.24 -3.87 10.10
C ILE A 396 -0.95 -4.84 10.27
N ALA A 397 -0.76 -6.13 10.00
CA ALA A 397 -1.82 -7.13 10.08
C ALA A 397 -2.46 -7.20 11.48
N PRO A 398 -1.71 -7.18 12.60
CA PRO A 398 -2.31 -7.12 13.93
C PRO A 398 -3.18 -5.88 14.16
N ARG A 399 -2.78 -4.71 13.63
CA ARG A 399 -3.58 -3.48 13.73
C ARG A 399 -4.86 -3.55 12.92
N MET A 400 -4.80 -4.13 11.73
CA MET A 400 -5.99 -4.36 10.91
C MET A 400 -6.97 -5.28 11.62
N ILE A 401 -6.50 -6.40 12.18
CA ILE A 401 -7.34 -7.32 12.95
C ILE A 401 -7.94 -6.64 14.17
N ASP A 402 -7.17 -5.85 14.92
CA ASP A 402 -7.67 -5.11 16.08
C ASP A 402 -8.75 -4.10 15.69
N PHE A 403 -8.54 -3.36 14.59
CA PHE A 403 -9.52 -2.43 14.03
C PHE A 403 -10.82 -3.14 13.61
N ILE A 404 -10.70 -4.26 12.89
CA ILE A 404 -11.82 -5.12 12.48
C ILE A 404 -12.61 -5.59 13.70
N LEU A 405 -11.94 -6.14 14.71
CA LEU A 405 -12.60 -6.65 15.92
C LEU A 405 -13.28 -5.53 16.71
N THR A 406 -12.64 -4.36 16.81
CA THR A 406 -13.17 -3.18 17.49
C THR A 406 -14.45 -2.67 16.84
N HIS A 407 -14.53 -2.68 15.51
CA HIS A 407 -15.67 -2.12 14.78
C HIS A 407 -16.66 -3.16 14.23
N SER A 408 -16.50 -4.44 14.58
CA SER A 408 -17.48 -5.49 14.28
C SER A 408 -18.88 -5.15 14.82
N GLN A 409 -19.93 -5.58 14.10
CA GLN A 409 -21.33 -5.39 14.50
C GLN A 409 -21.58 -6.01 15.87
N ASP A 410 -21.01 -7.20 16.12
CA ASP A 410 -21.10 -7.88 17.41
C ASP A 410 -20.52 -7.04 18.55
N ASN A 411 -19.35 -6.42 18.36
CA ASN A 411 -18.75 -5.56 19.38
C ASN A 411 -19.55 -4.27 19.58
N ARG A 412 -19.98 -3.60 18.50
CA ARG A 412 -20.80 -2.39 18.60
C ARG A 412 -22.12 -2.66 19.31
N ALA A 413 -22.79 -3.77 19.00
CA ALA A 413 -24.00 -4.19 19.69
C ALA A 413 -23.75 -4.48 21.18
N ARG A 414 -22.62 -5.11 21.52
CA ARG A 414 -22.21 -5.35 22.91
C ARG A 414 -21.97 -4.04 23.67
N VAL A 415 -21.22 -3.11 23.09
CA VAL A 415 -20.94 -1.78 23.68
C VAL A 415 -22.23 -1.00 23.88
N ALA A 416 -23.12 -0.99 22.87
CA ALA A 416 -24.42 -0.32 22.97
C ALA A 416 -25.30 -0.92 24.09
N ARG A 417 -25.34 -2.24 24.23
CA ARG A 417 -26.06 -2.92 25.34
C ARG A 417 -25.47 -2.59 26.70
N ALA A 418 -24.14 -2.55 26.82
CA ALA A 418 -23.47 -2.19 28.06
C ALA A 418 -23.74 -0.72 28.45
N ALA A 419 -23.71 0.19 27.48
CA ALA A 419 -24.05 1.59 27.68
C ALA A 419 -25.52 1.77 28.10
N ALA A 420 -26.46 1.06 27.45
CA ALA A 420 -27.88 1.09 27.81
C ALA A 420 -28.14 0.52 29.23
N ALA A 421 -27.41 -0.53 29.62
CA ALA A 421 -27.48 -1.08 30.97
C ALA A 421 -26.92 -0.11 32.03
N ALA A 422 -25.84 0.62 31.72
CA ALA A 422 -25.28 1.63 32.61
C ALA A 422 -26.15 2.91 32.71
N ALA A 423 -26.90 3.24 31.65
CA ALA A 423 -27.80 4.38 31.61
C ALA A 423 -29.21 4.09 32.17
N SER A 424 -29.53 2.82 32.48
CA SER A 424 -30.79 2.46 33.13
C SER A 424 -30.74 2.86 34.61
N PRO A 425 -31.69 3.66 35.12
CA PRO A 425 -31.68 4.05 36.53
C PRO A 425 -31.86 2.81 37.39
N SER A 426 -30.88 2.54 38.26
CA SER A 426 -31.06 1.57 39.34
C SER A 426 -32.27 2.02 40.18
N GLY A 427 -33.24 1.14 40.35
CA GLY A 427 -34.36 1.32 41.28
C GLY A 427 -33.86 1.63 42.70
N PRO A 428 -34.70 2.23 43.55
CA PRO A 428 -34.27 3.06 44.67
C PRO A 428 -33.36 2.28 45.63
N ALA A 429 -32.07 2.59 45.58
CA ALA A 429 -31.13 2.21 46.61
C ALA A 429 -31.52 2.97 47.89
N ALA A 430 -31.92 2.21 48.91
CA ALA A 430 -32.17 2.72 50.24
C ALA A 430 -30.97 3.54 50.73
N LEU A 431 -31.24 4.78 51.12
CA LEU A 431 -30.29 5.69 51.76
C LEU A 431 -29.71 5.03 53.02
N ALA A 432 -28.44 4.65 52.96
CA ALA A 432 -27.62 4.48 54.15
C ALA A 432 -26.96 5.84 54.49
N PRO A 433 -26.87 6.23 55.76
CA PRO A 433 -26.54 7.59 56.16
C PRO A 433 -25.04 7.89 56.06
N ALA A 434 -24.73 9.14 55.70
CA ALA A 434 -23.39 9.68 55.62
C ALA A 434 -22.68 9.71 57.00
N PRO A 435 -21.36 9.43 57.07
CA PRO A 435 -20.59 9.71 58.27
C PRO A 435 -20.14 11.18 58.33
N ALA A 436 -20.23 11.75 59.53
CA ALA A 436 -19.83 13.11 59.90
C ALA A 436 -18.29 13.29 59.92
N PRO A 437 -17.77 14.53 59.85
CA PRO A 437 -16.36 14.82 59.60
C PRO A 437 -15.53 14.94 60.90
N ALA A 438 -14.22 14.67 60.80
CA ALA A 438 -13.23 14.91 61.85
C ALA A 438 -11.89 15.39 61.20
N PRO A 439 -10.96 16.01 61.93
CA PRO A 439 -10.55 17.40 61.70
C PRO A 439 -9.21 17.58 60.98
N ALA A 440 -9.01 18.81 60.49
CA ALA A 440 -7.83 19.29 59.79
C ALA A 440 -6.55 19.29 60.64
N THR A 441 -5.44 18.92 59.99
CA THR A 441 -4.07 19.23 60.43
C THR A 441 -3.29 19.89 59.28
N THR A 442 -2.42 20.81 59.65
CA THR A 442 -1.81 21.90 58.88
C THR A 442 -0.53 21.52 58.11
N ALA A 443 -0.45 21.96 56.84
CA ALA A 443 0.67 22.56 56.07
C ALA A 443 2.03 21.81 55.87
N PRO A 444 2.88 22.17 54.88
CA PRO A 444 2.77 23.22 53.86
C PRO A 444 3.07 22.83 52.38
N ALA A 445 2.75 23.81 51.54
CA ALA A 445 2.93 24.02 50.10
C ALA A 445 4.25 23.58 49.43
N ALA A 446 4.12 23.13 48.19
CA ALA A 446 5.11 23.33 47.12
C ALA A 446 4.38 23.56 45.79
N ALA A 447 4.85 24.58 45.06
CA ALA A 447 4.20 25.25 43.94
C ALA A 447 4.24 24.46 42.63
N ALA A 448 3.20 24.68 41.81
CA ALA A 448 3.21 24.39 40.38
C ALA A 448 3.97 25.50 39.61
N PRO A 449 4.63 25.19 38.48
CA PRO A 449 5.04 26.23 37.54
C PRO A 449 4.01 26.40 36.41
N ASP A 450 3.63 27.66 36.26
CA ASP A 450 2.89 28.27 35.16
C ASP A 450 3.55 28.12 33.79
N GLN A 451 2.70 28.18 32.77
CA GLN A 451 3.05 28.44 31.37
C GLN A 451 3.67 29.83 31.20
N PRO A 452 4.69 30.04 30.34
CA PRO A 452 5.07 31.38 29.93
C PRO A 452 4.31 31.83 28.68
N ALA A 453 3.67 32.99 28.84
CA ALA A 453 3.09 33.80 27.78
C ALA A 453 4.17 34.41 26.84
N ARG A 454 3.73 34.66 25.61
CA ARG A 454 4.42 35.37 24.51
C ARG A 454 4.86 36.79 24.91
N PRO A 455 6.07 37.26 24.56
CA PRO A 455 6.36 38.69 24.53
C PRO A 455 6.22 39.30 23.11
N ALA A 456 5.92 40.59 23.12
CA ALA A 456 5.60 41.44 21.99
C ALA A 456 6.82 42.01 21.24
N ARG A 457 6.53 42.58 20.06
CA ARG A 457 7.40 43.08 18.98
C ARG A 457 8.09 44.41 19.27
N ALA A 458 9.37 44.57 18.91
CA ALA A 458 10.01 45.86 18.58
C ALA A 458 11.26 45.76 17.67
N ALA A 459 11.29 46.63 16.65
CA ALA A 459 12.41 47.27 15.92
C ALA A 459 13.38 46.52 14.95
N LYS A 460 13.11 46.75 13.65
CA LYS A 460 13.96 46.88 12.43
C LYS A 460 15.49 46.61 12.49
N GLY A 461 15.87 45.46 11.92
CA GLY A 461 17.17 45.04 11.36
C GLY A 461 17.02 43.59 10.85
N ASP A 462 17.71 43.14 9.80
CA ASP A 462 17.63 41.72 9.37
C ASP A 462 18.22 40.86 10.51
N PRO A 463 17.44 39.93 11.12
CA PRO A 463 17.90 39.10 12.22
C PRO A 463 19.15 38.29 11.89
N LEU A 464 19.42 38.04 10.61
CA LEU A 464 20.49 37.17 10.12
C LEU A 464 21.83 37.90 9.90
N ASP A 465 21.86 39.24 9.84
CA ASP A 465 23.05 40.03 9.48
C ASP A 465 24.27 39.81 10.40
N ARG A 466 24.05 39.38 11.65
CA ARG A 466 25.14 39.11 12.61
C ARG A 466 25.75 37.71 12.50
N ILE A 467 25.10 36.80 11.80
CA ILE A 467 25.48 35.38 11.72
C ILE A 467 25.95 35.02 10.32
N LEU A 468 25.40 35.65 9.27
CA LEU A 468 25.81 35.37 7.90
C LEU A 468 27.19 35.96 7.61
N LEU A 469 28.08 35.14 7.07
CA LEU A 469 29.43 35.55 6.67
C LEU A 469 29.49 35.70 5.15
N ALA A 470 30.25 36.68 4.67
CA ALA A 470 30.52 36.83 3.23
C ALA A 470 31.46 35.75 2.69
N SER A 471 32.27 35.15 3.56
CA SER A 471 33.23 34.08 3.27
C SER A 471 33.51 33.26 4.53
N PRO A 472 33.88 31.96 4.43
CA PRO A 472 34.18 31.14 5.60
C PRO A 472 35.36 31.72 6.38
N GLN A 473 35.21 31.80 7.70
CA GLN A 473 36.33 32.11 8.60
C GLN A 473 37.13 30.82 8.84
N GLY A 474 38.17 30.59 8.02
CA GLY A 474 38.95 29.35 8.07
C GLY A 474 38.41 28.26 7.14
N VAL A 475 38.68 26.99 7.45
CA VAL A 475 38.14 25.85 6.70
C VAL A 475 36.67 25.70 7.04
N ALA A 476 35.79 25.66 6.04
CA ALA A 476 34.36 25.46 6.25
C ALA A 476 34.07 24.05 6.80
N ASP A 477 33.11 23.96 7.71
CA ASP A 477 32.67 22.69 8.29
C ASP A 477 31.87 21.85 7.28
N ASP A 478 31.91 20.53 7.44
CA ASP A 478 31.08 19.62 6.65
C ASP A 478 29.64 19.58 7.19
N LEU A 479 28.81 20.52 6.74
CA LEU A 479 27.43 20.64 7.21
C LEU A 479 26.57 19.40 6.91
N LYS A 480 27.01 18.49 6.01
CA LYS A 480 26.32 17.20 5.76
C LYS A 480 26.44 16.23 6.94
N ALA A 481 27.32 16.50 7.91
CA ALA A 481 27.37 15.74 9.16
C ALA A 481 26.12 15.93 10.02
N ILE A 482 25.33 16.98 9.79
CA ILE A 482 24.02 17.17 10.43
C ILE A 482 22.98 16.32 9.69
N THR A 483 22.30 15.44 10.44
CA THR A 483 21.28 14.56 9.89
C THR A 483 20.14 15.37 9.27
N GLY A 484 19.90 15.16 7.98
CA GLY A 484 18.90 15.92 7.20
C GLY A 484 19.48 17.00 6.29
N VAL A 485 20.77 17.34 6.43
CA VAL A 485 21.48 18.25 5.53
C VAL A 485 22.13 17.43 4.39
N GLY A 486 21.50 17.43 3.21
CA GLY A 486 22.09 16.86 2.00
C GLY A 486 22.99 17.85 1.24
N PRO A 487 23.75 17.41 0.23
CA PRO A 487 24.67 18.27 -0.54
C PRO A 487 24.02 19.52 -1.16
N LYS A 488 22.73 19.43 -1.53
CA LYS A 488 21.96 20.56 -2.05
C LYS A 488 21.64 21.60 -0.97
N LEU A 489 21.34 21.15 0.25
CA LEU A 489 21.04 22.03 1.39
C LEU A 489 22.31 22.68 1.92
N GLU A 490 23.40 21.92 2.02
CA GLU A 490 24.73 22.46 2.35
C GLU A 490 25.12 23.58 1.36
N LYS A 491 24.93 23.37 0.06
CA LYS A 491 25.19 24.41 -0.94
C LYS A 491 24.31 25.65 -0.77
N ALA A 492 23.05 25.48 -0.36
CA ALA A 492 22.14 26.58 -0.09
C ALA A 492 22.53 27.36 1.18
N LEU A 493 22.95 26.66 2.24
CA LEU A 493 23.45 27.24 3.49
C LEU A 493 24.75 28.02 3.26
N ASN A 494 25.72 27.41 2.54
CA ASN A 494 26.96 28.07 2.14
C ASN A 494 26.69 29.30 1.27
N GLY A 495 25.72 29.21 0.34
CA GLY A 495 25.29 30.33 -0.49
C GLY A 495 24.60 31.45 0.30
N ALA A 496 24.00 31.14 1.45
CA ALA A 496 23.42 32.11 2.38
C ALA A 496 24.45 32.70 3.35
N GLY A 497 25.68 32.17 3.41
CA GLY A 497 26.75 32.63 4.30
C GLY A 497 26.91 31.83 5.60
N ILE A 498 26.34 30.63 5.67
CA ILE A 498 26.49 29.68 6.78
C ILE A 498 27.48 28.60 6.36
N PHE A 499 28.67 28.62 6.97
CA PHE A 499 29.79 27.73 6.65
C PHE A 499 30.21 26.85 7.83
N HIS A 500 29.80 27.18 9.05
CA HIS A 500 30.33 26.58 10.28
C HIS A 500 29.22 26.08 11.22
N TYR A 501 29.49 25.03 11.99
CA TYR A 501 28.53 24.47 12.96
C TYR A 501 28.14 25.46 14.04
N TRP A 502 29.07 26.31 14.49
CA TRP A 502 28.79 27.32 15.50
C TRP A 502 27.75 28.36 15.03
N GLN A 503 27.68 28.65 13.72
CA GLN A 503 26.68 29.56 13.16
C GLN A 503 25.27 28.97 13.30
N ILE A 504 25.13 27.65 13.09
CA ILE A 504 23.86 26.93 13.25
C ILE A 504 23.53 26.76 14.74
N ALA A 505 24.51 26.38 15.56
CA ALA A 505 24.35 26.18 17.01
C ALA A 505 23.92 27.46 17.77
N GLY A 506 24.29 28.63 17.23
CA GLY A 506 23.99 29.95 17.79
C GLY A 506 22.69 30.60 17.27
N LEU A 507 21.92 29.94 16.38
CA LEU A 507 20.67 30.51 15.88
C LEU A 507 19.62 30.62 17.00
N THR A 508 19.01 31.80 17.11
CA THR A 508 17.84 32.03 17.96
C THR A 508 16.55 31.57 17.27
N ALA A 509 15.47 31.35 18.01
CA ALA A 509 14.18 30.93 17.45
C ALA A 509 13.69 31.83 16.30
N ALA A 510 13.85 33.15 16.42
CA ALA A 510 13.48 34.10 15.37
C ALA A 510 14.37 33.98 14.12
N GLN A 511 15.66 33.68 14.28
CA GLN A 511 16.58 33.47 13.15
C GLN A 511 16.36 32.12 12.47
N ILE A 512 15.92 31.11 13.22
CA ILE A 512 15.54 29.81 12.66
C ILE A 512 14.33 29.98 11.75
N GLU A 513 13.28 30.66 12.21
CA GLU A 513 12.09 30.92 11.39
C GLU A 513 12.42 31.72 10.13
N GLU A 514 13.26 32.75 10.24
CA GLU A 514 13.67 33.58 9.10
C GLU A 514 14.53 32.81 8.09
N LEU A 515 15.51 32.02 8.56
CA LEU A 515 16.36 31.20 7.70
C LEU A 515 15.57 30.08 7.01
N ASP A 516 14.64 29.47 7.74
CA ASP A 516 13.77 28.41 7.24
C ASP A 516 12.80 28.93 6.16
N ALA A 517 12.27 30.16 6.35
CA ALA A 517 11.45 30.83 5.34
C ALA A 517 12.28 31.27 4.12
N ARG A 518 13.47 31.85 4.32
CA ARG A 518 14.32 32.38 3.26
C ARG A 518 14.87 31.30 2.32
N LEU A 519 15.09 30.10 2.83
CA LEU A 519 15.65 28.97 2.07
C LEU A 519 14.62 27.86 1.78
N ASP A 520 13.32 28.08 2.08
CA ASP A 520 12.20 27.13 1.94
C ASP A 520 12.49 25.75 2.57
N PHE A 521 12.95 25.75 3.81
CA PHE A 521 13.26 24.54 4.55
C PHE A 521 12.03 23.88 5.20
N ARG A 522 10.89 24.58 5.31
CA ARG A 522 9.59 24.04 5.78
C ARG A 522 9.63 23.41 7.17
N GLY A 523 10.26 24.10 8.12
CA GLY A 523 10.40 23.74 9.52
C GLY A 523 11.47 22.68 9.80
N ARG A 524 12.29 22.30 8.79
CA ARG A 524 13.27 21.22 8.91
C ARG A 524 14.30 21.48 9.99
N ILE A 525 14.76 22.73 10.16
CA ILE A 525 15.78 23.07 11.16
C ILE A 525 15.31 22.67 12.57
N ALA A 526 14.04 22.92 12.89
CA ALA A 526 13.44 22.57 14.18
C ALA A 526 13.07 21.08 14.26
N ARG A 527 12.41 20.54 13.22
CA ARG A 527 11.94 19.15 13.19
C ARG A 527 13.07 18.14 13.26
N ASP A 528 14.15 18.40 12.53
CA ASP A 528 15.30 17.50 12.43
C ASP A 528 16.37 17.86 13.49
N ASN A 529 16.06 18.75 14.43
CA ASN A 529 16.87 19.13 15.58
C ASN A 529 18.31 19.55 15.23
N TRP A 530 18.48 20.39 14.20
CA TRP A 530 19.80 20.77 13.68
C TRP A 530 20.64 21.54 14.69
N ILE A 531 20.02 22.31 15.59
CA ILE A 531 20.71 23.13 16.59
C ILE A 531 21.50 22.27 17.58
N GLU A 532 20.86 21.23 18.14
CA GLU A 532 21.50 20.32 19.09
C GLU A 532 22.57 19.44 18.42
N GLN A 533 22.37 19.05 17.16
CA GLN A 533 23.39 18.34 16.39
C GLN A 533 24.61 19.23 16.11
N ALA A 534 24.38 20.47 15.67
CA ALA A 534 25.44 21.43 15.40
C ALA A 534 26.24 21.79 16.67
N ARG A 535 25.59 21.88 17.85
CA ARG A 535 26.29 22.08 19.14
C ARG A 535 27.26 20.95 19.43
N ARG A 536 26.81 19.70 19.31
CA ARG A 536 27.67 18.52 19.53
C ARG A 536 28.84 18.48 18.55
N LEU A 537 28.59 18.79 17.29
CA LEU A 537 29.64 18.82 16.26
C LEU A 537 30.63 19.97 16.49
N ALA A 538 30.16 21.15 16.91
CA ALA A 538 31.02 22.29 17.25
C ALA A 538 31.94 22.00 18.44
N GLU A 539 31.49 21.23 19.44
CA GLU A 539 32.31 20.79 20.57
C GLU A 539 33.38 19.75 20.19
N THR A 540 33.19 19.05 19.06
CA THR A 540 34.12 18.00 18.60
C THR A 540 35.17 18.53 17.61
N VAL A 541 34.93 19.71 17.02
CA VAL A 541 35.73 20.32 15.95
C VAL A 541 36.46 21.61 16.42
N GLY A 542 36.23 22.04 17.66
CA GLY A 542 36.82 23.23 18.28
C GLY A 542 38.28 23.11 18.72
#